data_AF-A0A9W9RV67-F1
#
_entry.id   AF-A0A9W9RV67-F1
#
_cell.length_a   1.000
_cell.length_b   1.000
_cell.length_c   1.000
_cell.angle_alpha   90.00
_cell.angle_beta   90.00
_cell.angle_gamma   90.00
#
_symmetry.space_group_name_H-M   'P 1'
#
loop_
_entity.id
_entity.type
_entity.pdbx_description
1 polymer ?
#
loop_
_entity_poly.entity_id
_entity_poly.type
_entity_poly.pdbx_seq_one_letter_code
_entity_poly.pdbx_strand_id
1 'polypeptide(L)'
;MRRNYIEYIEMAKRTIPVDRLCHIKLEDGLGWEQICPFLYMPIPDQEYPDRNEPARYQAIVTEVIQLMITRAIIRFANVAVPTVGVIGVGSREVWADTFCSCKEGLIF
;
A
#
# COMPACT_ATOMS: atom_id res chain seq x y z
N MET A 1 -13.13 9.95 0.28
CA MET A 1 -12.02 10.24 1.22
C MET A 1 -12.14 11.64 1.84
N ARG A 2 -12.03 12.73 1.07
CA ARG A 2 -12.06 14.12 1.62
C ARG A 2 -13.28 14.45 2.48
N ARG A 3 -14.49 14.10 2.03
CA ARG A 3 -15.73 14.40 2.76
C ARG A 3 -15.76 13.75 4.15
N ASN A 4 -15.47 12.45 4.24
CA ASN A 4 -15.44 11.72 5.51
C ASN A 4 -14.41 12.33 6.50
N TYR A 5 -13.27 12.80 6.00
CA TYR A 5 -12.27 13.49 6.81
C TYR A 5 -12.80 14.80 7.41
N ILE A 6 -13.44 15.63 6.58
CA ILE A 6 -14.03 16.91 7.01
C ILE A 6 -15.14 16.65 8.04
N GLU A 7 -16.07 15.74 7.72
CA GLU A 7 -17.19 15.38 8.58
C GLU A 7 -16.72 14.85 9.94
N TYR A 8 -15.67 14.03 9.96
CA TYR A 8 -15.08 13.50 11.20
C TYR A 8 -14.48 14.62 12.08
N ILE A 9 -13.72 15.54 11.49
CA ILE A 9 -13.15 16.67 12.24
C ILE A 9 -14.24 17.58 12.79
N GLU A 10 -15.27 17.87 12.00
CA GLU A 10 -16.40 18.67 12.47
C GLU A 10 -17.16 17.98 13.60
N MET A 11 -17.40 16.68 13.48
CA MET A 11 -18.01 15.89 14.54
C MET A 11 -17.18 15.97 15.84
N ALA A 12 -15.86 15.79 15.77
CA ALA A 12 -14.99 15.89 16.96
C ALA A 12 -15.07 17.28 17.62
N LYS A 13 -15.03 18.36 16.83
CA LYS A 13 -15.14 19.75 17.33
C LYS A 13 -16.49 20.06 17.96
N ARG A 14 -17.59 19.46 17.46
CA ARG A 14 -18.93 19.64 18.02
C ARG A 14 -19.16 18.80 19.28
N THR A 15 -18.49 17.64 19.38
CA THR A 15 -18.71 16.67 20.46
C THR A 15 -17.89 16.98 21.70
N ILE A 16 -16.64 17.43 21.52
CA ILE A 16 -15.71 17.67 22.62
C ILE A 16 -15.83 19.14 23.06
N PRO A 17 -16.05 19.42 24.37
CA PRO A 17 -16.05 20.79 24.89
C PRO A 17 -14.76 21.53 24.53
N VAL A 18 -14.87 22.84 24.23
CA VAL A 18 -13.74 23.65 23.74
C VAL A 18 -12.59 23.71 24.76
N ASP A 19 -12.91 23.76 26.04
CA ASP A 19 -11.94 23.73 27.15
C ASP A 19 -11.19 22.39 27.28
N ARG A 20 -11.68 21.33 26.62
CA ARG A 20 -11.09 19.98 26.64
C ARG A 20 -10.57 19.54 25.27
N LEU A 21 -10.53 20.44 24.29
CA LEU A 21 -10.05 20.16 22.95
C LEU A 21 -8.81 21.00 22.61
N CYS A 22 -7.64 20.34 22.57
CA CYS A 22 -6.44 20.92 21.97
C CYS A 22 -6.50 20.75 20.44
N HIS A 23 -7.02 21.76 19.74
CA HIS A 23 -7.09 21.74 18.28
C HIS A 23 -5.84 22.36 17.66
N ILE A 24 -4.86 21.51 17.32
CA ILE A 24 -3.59 21.91 16.69
C ILE A 24 -3.71 21.76 15.18
N LYS A 25 -3.23 22.77 14.45
CA LYS A 25 -3.10 22.73 13.00
C LYS A 25 -1.62 22.62 12.64
N LEU A 26 -1.28 21.77 11.68
CA LEU A 26 0.12 21.51 11.31
C LEU A 26 0.81 22.77 10.78
N GLU A 27 0.07 23.66 10.11
CA GLU A 27 0.56 24.96 9.62
C GLU A 27 0.96 25.94 10.74
N ASP A 28 0.35 25.81 11.93
CA ASP A 28 0.64 26.65 13.10
C ASP A 28 1.78 26.06 13.96
N GLY A 29 2.30 24.89 13.55
CA GLY A 29 3.32 24.13 14.27
C GLY A 29 2.78 22.88 14.96
N LEU A 30 3.69 21.97 15.27
CA LEU A 30 3.45 20.75 16.04
C LEU A 30 4.66 20.57 16.95
N GLY A 31 4.48 20.85 18.24
CA GLY A 31 5.57 20.95 19.21
C GLY A 31 5.07 20.99 20.65
N TRP A 32 6.02 21.03 21.59
CA TRP A 32 5.71 21.13 23.02
C TRP A 32 5.00 22.44 23.37
N GLU A 33 5.28 23.51 22.63
CA GLU A 33 4.72 24.85 22.82
C GLU A 33 3.21 24.89 22.62
N GLN A 34 2.65 24.04 21.76
CA GLN A 34 1.21 23.97 21.53
C GLN A 34 0.51 23.01 22.53
N ILE A 35 1.21 21.96 22.96
CA ILE A 35 0.61 20.88 23.77
C ILE A 35 0.74 21.13 25.27
N CYS A 36 1.93 21.49 25.74
CA CYS A 36 2.23 21.62 27.16
C CYS A 36 1.38 22.68 27.88
N PRO A 37 1.13 23.88 27.33
CA PRO A 37 0.25 24.85 27.97
C PRO A 37 -1.19 24.36 28.12
N PHE A 38 -1.70 23.62 27.13
CA PHE A 38 -3.04 23.03 27.19
C PHE A 38 -3.13 21.93 28.27
N LEU A 39 -2.06 21.17 28.47
CA LEU A 39 -1.97 20.14 29.51
C LEU A 39 -1.61 20.69 30.90
N TYR A 40 -1.34 22.00 31.02
CA TYR A 40 -0.83 22.63 32.25
C TYR A 40 0.48 22.01 32.76
N MET A 41 1.35 21.60 31.81
CA MET A 41 2.65 21.00 32.10
C MET A 41 3.78 21.93 31.65
N PRO A 42 4.96 21.88 32.30
CA PRO A 42 6.14 22.59 31.81
C PRO A 42 6.58 22.01 30.47
N ILE A 43 7.16 22.87 29.63
CA ILE A 43 7.83 22.44 28.39
C ILE A 43 9.14 21.73 28.80
N PRO A 44 9.39 20.50 28.33
CA PRO A 44 10.63 19.79 28.64
C PRO A 44 11.80 20.36 27.85
N ASP A 45 13.02 20.18 28.38
CA ASP A 45 14.27 20.54 27.67
C ASP A 45 14.59 19.58 26.50
N GLN A 46 13.78 18.53 26.31
CA GLN A 46 13.93 17.56 25.24
C GLN A 46 13.27 18.07 23.94
N GLU A 47 13.93 17.84 22.80
CA GLU A 47 13.33 18.11 21.49
C GLU A 47 12.04 17.33 21.28
N TYR A 48 11.08 17.95 20.56
CA TYR A 48 9.84 17.28 20.19
C TYR A 48 10.14 16.07 19.29
N PRO A 49 9.49 14.91 19.50
CA PRO A 49 9.76 13.71 18.72
C PRO A 49 9.56 13.91 17.21
N ASP A 50 10.30 13.13 16.42
CA ASP A 50 10.37 13.27 14.96
C ASP A 50 8.99 13.20 14.27
N ARG A 51 8.79 14.03 13.22
CA ARG A 51 7.48 14.33 12.59
C ARG A 51 7.00 13.29 11.59
N ASN A 52 7.68 12.15 11.47
CA ASN A 52 7.42 11.15 10.43
C ASN A 52 7.33 11.80 9.03
N GLU A 53 8.36 12.55 8.66
CA GLU A 53 8.40 13.31 7.42
C GLU A 53 8.24 12.42 6.18
N PRO A 54 7.53 12.89 5.12
CA PRO A 54 7.27 12.09 3.93
C PRO A 54 8.54 11.52 3.29
N ALA A 55 9.65 12.25 3.29
CA ALA A 55 10.92 11.79 2.72
C ALA A 55 11.45 10.54 3.43
N ARG A 56 11.33 10.47 4.75
CA ARG A 56 11.73 9.30 5.54
C ARG A 56 10.82 8.11 5.28
N TYR A 57 9.52 8.37 5.13
CA TYR A 57 8.57 7.34 4.73
C TYR A 57 8.86 6.81 3.32
N GLN A 58 9.18 7.68 2.36
CA GLN A 58 9.51 7.30 0.99
C GLN A 58 10.79 6.45 0.92
N ALA A 59 11.80 6.73 1.76
CA ALA A 59 12.99 5.90 1.84
C ALA A 59 12.64 4.45 2.24
N ILE A 60 11.83 4.27 3.29
CA ILE A 60 11.39 2.95 3.76
C ILE A 60 10.53 2.25 2.70
N VAL A 61 9.58 2.96 2.11
CA VAL A 61 8.70 2.43 1.07
C VAL A 61 9.50 1.97 -0.13
N THR A 62 10.40 2.81 -0.63
CA THR A 62 11.17 2.52 -1.84
C THR A 62 12.08 1.33 -1.61
N GLU A 63 12.85 1.32 -0.53
CA GLU A 63 13.82 0.25 -0.29
C GLU A 63 13.14 -1.09 0.03
N VAL A 64 12.17 -1.10 0.93
CA VAL A 64 11.58 -2.35 1.42
C VAL A 64 10.55 -2.89 0.44
N ILE A 65 9.65 -2.03 -0.06
CA ILE A 65 8.54 -2.47 -0.92
C ILE A 65 9.04 -2.84 -2.31
N GLN A 66 9.99 -2.11 -2.91
CA GLN A 66 10.50 -2.48 -4.24
C GLN A 66 11.21 -3.83 -4.21
N LEU A 67 11.97 -4.13 -3.15
CA LEU A 67 12.61 -5.44 -2.97
C LEU A 67 11.57 -6.55 -2.85
N MET A 68 10.49 -6.33 -2.09
CA MET A 68 9.40 -7.30 -1.95
C MET A 68 8.67 -7.52 -3.28
N ILE A 69 8.33 -6.45 -4.01
CA ILE A 69 7.64 -6.53 -5.30
C ILE A 69 8.52 -7.27 -6.32
N THR A 70 9.81 -6.92 -6.41
CA THR A 70 10.74 -7.55 -7.35
C THR A 70 10.86 -9.05 -7.10
N ARG A 71 10.98 -9.44 -5.82
CA ARG A 71 11.00 -10.87 -5.43
C ARG A 71 9.69 -11.58 -5.77
N ALA A 72 8.55 -10.93 -5.55
CA ALA A 72 7.24 -11.49 -5.90
C ALA A 72 7.10 -11.71 -7.41
N ILE A 73 7.50 -10.72 -8.22
CA ILE A 73 7.48 -10.80 -9.69
C ILE A 73 8.37 -11.94 -10.18
N ILE A 74 9.61 -12.04 -9.68
CA ILE A 74 10.54 -13.11 -10.09
C ILE A 74 9.98 -14.50 -9.74
N ARG A 75 9.46 -14.69 -8.53
CA ARG A 75 8.86 -15.97 -8.12
C ARG A 75 7.65 -16.31 -8.98
N PHE A 76 6.79 -15.34 -9.24
CA PHE A 76 5.62 -15.53 -10.10
C PHE A 76 6.04 -15.89 -11.52
N ALA A 77 6.98 -15.15 -12.11
CA ALA A 77 7.49 -15.42 -13.46
C ALA A 77 8.11 -16.82 -13.57
N ASN A 78 8.90 -17.23 -12.59
CA ASN A 78 9.55 -18.55 -12.56
C ASN A 78 8.54 -19.72 -12.48
N VAL A 79 7.31 -19.49 -12.02
CA VAL A 79 6.24 -20.49 -12.03
C VAL A 79 5.40 -20.38 -13.30
N ALA A 80 4.97 -19.17 -13.65
CA ALA A 80 4.05 -18.92 -14.75
C ALA A 80 4.65 -19.27 -16.11
N VAL A 81 5.90 -18.86 -16.38
CA VAL A 81 6.56 -19.07 -17.67
C VAL A 81 6.68 -20.56 -18.03
N PRO A 82 7.26 -21.44 -17.19
CA PRO A 82 7.35 -22.87 -17.53
C PRO A 82 5.96 -23.53 -17.59
N THR A 83 5.02 -23.15 -16.74
CA THR A 83 3.66 -23.73 -16.75
C THR A 83 2.94 -23.45 -18.07
N VAL A 84 3.02 -22.21 -18.58
CA VAL A 84 2.47 -21.85 -19.89
C VAL A 84 3.19 -22.60 -21.01
N GLY A 85 4.50 -22.77 -20.92
CA GLY A 85 5.29 -23.56 -21.88
C GLY A 85 4.82 -25.02 -21.95
N VAL A 86 4.64 -25.68 -20.81
CA VAL A 86 4.16 -27.07 -20.74
C VAL A 86 2.74 -27.19 -21.30
N ILE A 87 1.83 -26.29 -20.91
CA ILE A 87 0.45 -26.29 -21.44
C ILE A 87 0.45 -26.02 -22.95
N GLY A 88 1.27 -25.10 -23.44
CA GLY A 88 1.36 -24.77 -24.86
C GLY A 88 1.92 -25.91 -25.72
N VAL A 89 2.97 -26.61 -25.25
CA VAL A 89 3.53 -27.79 -25.95
C VAL A 89 2.54 -28.96 -25.94
N GLY A 90 1.93 -29.26 -24.78
CA GLY A 90 0.90 -30.29 -24.69
C GLY A 90 -0.32 -29.97 -25.57
N SER A 91 -0.67 -28.69 -25.69
CA SER A 91 -1.72 -28.25 -26.64
C SER A 91 -1.31 -28.48 -28.09
N ARG A 92 -0.05 -28.22 -28.46
CA ARG A 92 0.44 -28.46 -29.83
C ARG A 92 0.42 -29.95 -30.19
N GLU A 93 0.80 -30.82 -29.28
CA GLU A 93 0.78 -32.27 -29.47
C GLU A 93 -0.66 -32.80 -29.59
N VAL A 94 -1.56 -32.41 -28.69
CA VAL A 94 -2.98 -32.80 -28.75
C VAL A 94 -3.66 -32.33 -30.03
N TRP A 95 -3.38 -31.11 -30.49
CA TRP A 95 -3.89 -30.61 -31.76
C TRP A 95 -3.30 -31.34 -32.96
N ALA A 96 -2.00 -31.68 -32.94
CA ALA A 96 -1.36 -32.45 -34.00
C ALA A 96 -1.95 -33.86 -34.11
N ASP A 97 -2.17 -34.56 -32.99
CA ASP A 97 -2.77 -35.89 -32.96
C ASP A 97 -4.24 -35.86 -33.41
N THR A 98 -5.01 -34.85 -32.98
CA THR A 98 -6.41 -34.67 -33.40
C THR A 98 -6.53 -34.37 -34.90
N PHE A 99 -5.64 -33.55 -35.47
CA PHE A 99 -5.63 -33.26 -36.90
C PHE A 99 -5.17 -34.46 -37.74
N CYS A 100 -4.20 -35.23 -37.26
CA CYS A 100 -3.76 -36.46 -37.94
C CYS A 100 -4.88 -37.50 -37.98
N SER A 101 -5.56 -37.71 -36.85
CA SER A 101 -6.69 -38.64 -36.76
C SER A 101 -7.87 -38.23 -37.65
N CYS A 102 -8.11 -36.93 -37.82
CA CYS A 102 -9.11 -36.40 -38.76
C CYS A 102 -8.75 -36.63 -40.24
N LYS A 103 -7.45 -36.66 -40.57
CA LYS A 103 -6.96 -36.89 -41.93
C LYS A 103 -7.01 -38.36 -42.36
N GLU A 104 -6.94 -39.28 -41.40
CA GLU A 104 -7.04 -40.73 -41.64
C GLU A 104 -8.50 -41.24 -41.60
N GLY A 105 -9.42 -40.48 -41.02
CA GLY A 105 -10.85 -40.81 -40.92
C GLY A 105 -11.74 -40.36 -42.11
N LEU A 106 -11.18 -39.79 -43.17
CA LEU A 106 -11.90 -39.30 -44.36
C LEU A 106 -11.50 -40.11 -45.60
N ILE A 107 -11.87 -41.40 -45.60
CA ILE A 107 -12.05 -42.20 -46.82
C ILE A 107 -13.43 -42.84 -46.74
N PHE A 108 -14.43 -42.09 -47.21
CA PHE A 108 -15.64 -42.59 -47.87
C PHE A 108 -16.07 -41.55 -48.90
#